data_AF-W7RR42-F1
#
_entry.id   AF-W7RR42-F1
#
_cell.length_a   1.000
_cell.length_b   1.000
_cell.length_c   1.000
_cell.angle_alpha   90.00
_cell.angle_beta   90.00
_cell.angle_gamma   90.00
#
_symmetry.space_group_name_H-M   'P 1'
#
loop_
_entity.id
_entity.type
_entity.pdbx_description
1 polymer ?
#
loop_
_entity_poly.entity_id
_entity_poly.type
_entity_poly.pdbx_seq_one_letter_code
_entity_poly.pdbx_strand_id
1 'polypeptide(L)'
;MIYLLVKSEVFRMEKLSIKTKKILKQSGWTPERKKDISSQVKYLEDKGYIVFDCVKEALEQFGELKCIYEYNGKLDDFVIDPEEGLGDLDRRHYKRYEVIIGEDLVVIGTAFRDNAVLYMSKAGEVYAVRDDYYIWKIGCGIYEALNNLCEGRELKVIHEEHLEN
;
A
#
# COMPACT_ATOMS: atom_id res chain seq x y z
N MET A 1 1.36 -26.32 -16.43
CA MET A 1 0.70 -25.33 -15.55
C MET A 1 1.59 -24.90 -14.38
N ILE A 2 2.19 -25.83 -13.62
CA ILE A 2 3.14 -25.54 -12.51
C ILE A 2 4.34 -24.67 -12.94
N TYR A 3 4.92 -24.90 -14.12
CA TYR A 3 6.06 -24.15 -14.62
C TYR A 3 5.78 -22.65 -14.89
N LEU A 4 4.54 -22.31 -15.26
CA LEU A 4 4.14 -20.91 -15.51
C LEU A 4 3.90 -20.16 -14.20
N LEU A 5 3.34 -20.83 -13.19
CA LEU A 5 3.16 -20.28 -11.84
C LEU A 5 4.51 -19.95 -11.19
N VAL A 6 5.46 -20.90 -11.21
CA VAL A 6 6.81 -20.69 -10.69
C VAL A 6 7.53 -19.55 -11.41
N LYS A 7 7.39 -19.42 -12.74
CA LYS A 7 7.96 -18.26 -13.46
C LYS A 7 7.32 -16.93 -13.08
N SER A 8 6.00 -16.91 -12.87
CA SER A 8 5.30 -15.68 -12.45
C SER A 8 5.70 -15.24 -11.04
N GLU A 9 5.93 -16.18 -10.13
CA GLU A 9 6.41 -15.94 -8.76
C GLU A 9 7.87 -15.46 -8.74
N VAL A 10 8.75 -16.13 -9.49
CA VAL A 10 10.15 -15.69 -9.67
C VAL A 10 10.23 -14.29 -10.28
N PHE A 11 9.39 -13.98 -11.27
CA PHE A 11 9.31 -12.65 -11.88
C PHE A 11 8.76 -11.58 -10.92
N ARG A 12 7.79 -11.93 -10.06
CA ARG A 12 7.31 -11.03 -8.98
C ARG A 12 8.41 -10.77 -7.95
N MET A 13 9.23 -11.76 -7.61
CA MET A 13 10.38 -11.62 -6.71
C MET A 13 11.52 -10.77 -7.28
N GLU A 14 11.75 -10.76 -8.60
CA GLU A 14 12.77 -9.91 -9.23
C GLU A 14 12.46 -8.42 -9.09
N LYS A 15 11.20 -8.04 -8.85
CA LYS A 15 10.78 -6.64 -8.74
C LYS A 15 11.13 -5.99 -7.41
N LEU A 16 11.41 -6.74 -6.34
CA LEU A 16 11.82 -6.19 -5.05
C LEU A 16 13.34 -6.05 -4.97
N SER A 17 13.81 -4.89 -4.51
CA SER A 17 15.24 -4.67 -4.30
C SER A 17 15.77 -5.49 -3.13
N ILE A 18 17.11 -5.59 -3.04
CA ILE A 18 17.77 -6.33 -1.94
C ILE A 18 17.42 -5.70 -0.58
N LYS A 19 17.37 -4.37 -0.50
CA LYS A 19 17.03 -3.64 0.73
C LYS A 19 15.58 -3.95 1.14
N THR A 20 14.64 -3.81 0.22
CA THR A 20 13.21 -4.07 0.46
C THR A 20 12.96 -5.51 0.87
N LYS A 21 13.57 -6.49 0.17
CA LYS A 21 13.48 -7.91 0.54
C LYS A 21 13.98 -8.17 1.97
N LYS A 22 15.09 -7.53 2.36
CA LYS A 22 15.64 -7.68 3.71
C LYS A 22 14.65 -7.17 4.76
N ILE A 23 14.09 -5.98 4.57
CA ILE A 23 13.10 -5.37 5.48
C ILE A 23 11.85 -6.24 5.57
N LEU A 24 11.28 -6.64 4.44
CA LEU A 24 10.10 -7.51 4.39
C LEU A 24 10.34 -8.82 5.15
N LYS A 25 11.48 -9.48 4.92
CA LYS A 25 11.84 -10.73 5.65
C LYS A 25 11.99 -10.50 7.15
N GLN A 26 12.54 -9.36 7.58
CA GLN A 26 12.61 -9.00 9.00
C GLN A 26 11.23 -8.79 9.62
N SER A 27 10.25 -8.37 8.83
CA SER A 27 8.84 -8.26 9.21
C SER A 27 8.06 -9.58 9.12
N GLY A 28 8.72 -10.70 8.80
CA GLY A 28 8.07 -12.02 8.71
C GLY A 28 7.48 -12.35 7.34
N TRP A 29 7.80 -11.60 6.29
CA TRP A 29 7.41 -11.93 4.91
C TRP A 29 8.21 -13.11 4.35
N THR A 30 7.53 -13.97 3.60
CA THR A 30 8.13 -15.00 2.75
C THR A 30 7.57 -14.89 1.33
N PRO A 31 8.32 -15.28 0.28
CA PRO A 31 7.80 -15.25 -1.09
C PRO A 31 6.57 -16.11 -1.34
N GLU A 32 6.42 -17.19 -0.57
CA GLU A 32 5.30 -18.12 -0.66
C GLU A 32 4.11 -17.71 0.23
N ARG A 33 4.21 -16.56 0.91
CA ARG A 33 3.16 -16.07 1.80
C ARG A 33 1.86 -15.91 1.01
N LYS A 34 0.79 -16.52 1.52
CA LYS A 34 -0.57 -16.32 1.01
C LYS A 34 -1.51 -16.31 2.21
N LYS A 35 -1.72 -15.11 2.75
CA LYS A 35 -2.56 -14.89 3.93
C LYS A 35 -4.04 -15.07 3.57
N ASP A 36 -4.83 -15.62 4.49
CA ASP A 36 -6.30 -15.51 4.40
C ASP A 36 -6.70 -14.05 4.67
N ILE A 37 -7.37 -13.44 3.71
CA ILE A 37 -7.79 -12.04 3.74
C ILE A 37 -9.29 -11.87 3.93
N SER A 38 -10.01 -12.95 4.26
CA SER A 38 -11.48 -12.94 4.32
C SER A 38 -12.01 -11.89 5.31
N SER A 39 -11.34 -11.68 6.45
CA SER A 39 -11.71 -10.65 7.41
C SER A 39 -11.45 -9.24 6.88
N GLN A 40 -10.29 -8.99 6.27
CA GLN A 40 -9.97 -7.69 5.68
C GLN A 40 -10.91 -7.32 4.53
N VAL A 41 -11.24 -8.29 3.67
CA VAL A 41 -12.17 -8.08 2.55
C VAL A 41 -13.55 -7.72 3.10
N LYS A 42 -14.04 -8.50 4.08
CA LYS A 42 -15.32 -8.20 4.72
C LYS A 42 -15.33 -6.82 5.38
N TYR A 43 -14.28 -6.48 6.12
CA TYR A 43 -14.14 -5.16 6.75
C TYR A 43 -14.25 -4.03 5.71
N LEU A 44 -13.50 -4.14 4.60
CA LEU A 44 -13.54 -3.15 3.52
C LEU A 44 -14.94 -3.07 2.87
N GLU A 45 -15.58 -4.21 2.61
CA GLU A 45 -16.94 -4.27 2.05
C GLU A 45 -17.97 -3.64 3.00
N ASP A 46 -17.89 -3.91 4.31
CA ASP A 46 -18.74 -3.32 5.34
C ASP A 46 -18.54 -1.79 5.43
N LYS A 47 -17.36 -1.28 5.06
CA LYS A 47 -17.04 0.16 4.94
C LYS A 47 -17.42 0.77 3.59
N GLY A 48 -18.01 -0.01 2.67
CA GLY A 48 -18.54 0.44 1.39
C GLY A 48 -17.53 0.41 0.22
N TYR A 49 -16.42 -0.32 0.36
CA TYR A 49 -15.47 -0.54 -0.73
C TYR A 49 -15.88 -1.73 -1.61
N ILE A 50 -15.50 -1.66 -2.89
CA ILE A 50 -15.43 -2.83 -3.77
C ILE A 50 -13.96 -3.24 -3.80
N VAL A 51 -13.62 -4.41 -3.25
CA VAL A 51 -12.21 -4.84 -3.16
C VAL A 51 -11.76 -5.46 -4.47
N PHE A 52 -10.82 -4.79 -5.16
CA PHE A 52 -10.28 -5.23 -6.45
C PHE A 52 -9.33 -6.42 -6.31
N ASP A 53 -9.16 -7.19 -7.38
CA ASP A 53 -8.26 -8.35 -7.36
C ASP A 53 -6.79 -7.97 -7.10
N CYS A 54 -6.33 -6.83 -7.62
CA CYS A 54 -4.99 -6.33 -7.35
C CYS A 54 -4.78 -5.98 -5.85
N VAL A 55 -5.82 -5.50 -5.18
CA VAL A 55 -5.82 -5.22 -3.74
C VAL A 55 -5.80 -6.53 -2.95
N LYS A 56 -6.63 -7.50 -3.33
CA LYS A 56 -6.64 -8.84 -2.73
C LYS A 56 -5.27 -9.49 -2.83
N GLU A 57 -4.67 -9.50 -4.02
CA GLU A 57 -3.31 -10.04 -4.23
C GLU A 57 -2.27 -9.33 -3.35
N ALA A 58 -2.37 -8.00 -3.19
CA ALA A 58 -1.48 -7.25 -2.31
C ALA A 58 -1.68 -7.64 -0.83
N LEU A 59 -2.92 -7.76 -0.36
CA LEU A 59 -3.22 -8.15 1.02
C LEU A 59 -2.86 -9.61 1.32
N GLU A 60 -3.04 -10.53 0.36
CA GLU A 60 -2.61 -11.93 0.52
C GLU A 60 -1.08 -12.01 0.71
N GLN A 61 -0.33 -11.20 -0.04
CA GLN A 61 1.12 -11.20 -0.03
C GLN A 61 1.74 -10.40 1.12
N PHE A 62 1.14 -9.26 1.47
CA PHE A 62 1.76 -8.27 2.36
C PHE A 62 0.89 -7.86 3.54
N GLY A 63 -0.37 -8.31 3.61
CA GLY A 63 -1.29 -7.96 4.69
C GLY A 63 -0.74 -8.27 6.08
N GLU A 64 -1.01 -7.35 7.00
CA GLU A 64 -0.55 -7.29 8.41
C GLU A 64 0.97 -7.22 8.60
N LEU A 65 1.74 -6.97 7.54
CA LEU A 65 3.16 -6.68 7.71
C LEU A 65 3.34 -5.25 8.19
N LYS A 66 4.03 -5.12 9.33
CA LYS A 66 4.63 -3.86 9.78
C LYS A 66 6.11 -3.85 9.40
N CYS A 67 6.49 -2.94 8.52
CA CYS A 67 7.86 -2.80 8.02
C CYS A 67 8.52 -1.55 8.57
N ILE A 68 9.62 -1.75 9.29
CA ILE A 68 10.42 -0.67 9.86
C ILE A 68 11.68 -0.51 9.01
N TYR A 69 11.97 0.72 8.61
CA TYR A 69 13.13 1.03 7.77
C TYR A 69 13.82 2.30 8.25
N GLU A 70 15.09 2.45 7.87
CA GLU A 70 15.85 3.68 8.11
C GLU A 70 15.84 4.58 6.88
N TYR A 71 15.54 5.85 7.11
CA TYR A 71 15.59 6.95 6.16
C TYR A 71 16.27 8.16 6.79
N ASN A 72 17.35 8.66 6.17
CA ASN A 72 18.13 9.80 6.65
C ASN A 72 18.52 9.70 8.15
N GLY A 73 18.94 8.51 8.60
CA GLY A 73 19.35 8.25 9.99
C GLY A 73 18.21 8.21 11.00
N LYS A 74 16.95 8.19 10.55
CA LYS A 74 15.76 8.06 11.38
C LYS A 74 14.98 6.80 11.02
N LEU A 75 14.36 6.19 12.02
CA LEU A 75 13.42 5.08 11.80
C LEU A 75 12.07 5.61 11.35
N ASP A 76 11.50 4.90 10.40
CA ASP A 76 10.16 5.12 9.85
C ASP A 76 9.49 3.77 9.60
N ASP A 77 8.18 3.77 9.38
CA ASP A 77 7.45 2.54 9.11
C ASP A 77 6.28 2.69 8.14
N PHE A 78 5.79 1.54 7.67
CA PHE A 78 4.50 1.39 7.04
C PHE A 78 3.85 0.09 7.51
N VAL A 79 2.52 0.06 7.50
CA VAL A 79 1.71 -1.12 7.81
C VAL A 79 0.77 -1.38 6.65
N ILE A 80 0.73 -2.62 6.15
CA ILE A 80 -0.25 -3.02 5.13
C ILE A 80 -1.44 -3.65 5.84
N ASP A 81 -2.29 -2.82 6.43
CA ASP A 81 -3.52 -3.26 7.09
C ASP A 81 -4.64 -2.23 6.87
N PRO A 82 -5.72 -2.58 6.13
CA PRO A 82 -6.84 -1.69 5.93
C PRO A 82 -7.49 -1.18 7.22
N GLU A 83 -7.48 -1.97 8.30
CA GLU A 83 -8.08 -1.58 9.58
C GLU A 83 -7.29 -0.44 10.24
N GLU A 84 -5.96 -0.49 10.19
CA GLU A 84 -5.07 0.59 10.66
C GLU A 84 -5.22 1.87 9.81
N GLY A 85 -5.45 1.71 8.50
CA GLY A 85 -5.61 2.86 7.59
C GLY A 85 -6.95 3.59 7.69
N LEU A 86 -8.04 2.87 7.98
CA LEU A 86 -9.40 3.42 8.04
C LEU A 86 -9.88 3.70 9.46
N GLY A 87 -9.55 2.85 10.42
CA GLY A 87 -10.13 2.85 11.75
C GLY A 87 -11.67 2.85 11.71
N ASP A 88 -12.28 3.86 12.31
CA ASP A 88 -13.75 4.00 12.37
C ASP A 88 -14.36 4.67 11.13
N LEU A 89 -13.55 5.26 10.26
CA LEU A 89 -14.03 6.01 9.11
C LEU A 89 -14.54 5.08 8.01
N ASP A 90 -15.40 5.63 7.14
CA ASP A 90 -15.95 4.93 5.97
C ASP A 90 -15.48 5.57 4.67
N ARG A 91 -15.66 4.87 3.54
CA ARG A 91 -15.22 5.31 2.21
C ARG A 91 -15.65 6.74 1.83
N ARG A 92 -16.80 7.22 2.32
CA ARG A 92 -17.35 8.52 1.92
C ARG A 92 -16.45 9.69 2.33
N HIS A 93 -15.70 9.54 3.42
CA HIS A 93 -14.73 10.55 3.89
C HIS A 93 -13.62 10.83 2.87
N TYR A 94 -13.34 9.85 2.00
CA TYR A 94 -12.16 9.87 1.12
C TYR A 94 -12.51 9.92 -0.36
N LYS A 95 -13.79 10.04 -0.70
CA LYS A 95 -14.28 10.07 -2.09
C LYS A 95 -13.65 11.18 -2.93
N ARG A 96 -13.24 12.30 -2.31
CA ARG A 96 -12.54 13.36 -3.03
C ARG A 96 -11.21 12.91 -3.65
N TYR A 97 -10.52 11.92 -3.07
CA TYR A 97 -9.25 11.43 -3.61
C TYR A 97 -9.47 10.68 -4.92
N GLU A 98 -10.57 9.92 -5.01
CA GLU A 98 -10.98 9.26 -6.25
C GLU A 98 -11.29 10.28 -7.36
N VAL A 99 -11.86 11.44 -7.01
CA VAL A 99 -12.10 12.53 -7.97
C VAL A 99 -10.79 13.14 -8.45
N ILE A 100 -9.84 13.40 -7.54
CA ILE A 100 -8.53 13.99 -7.88
C ILE A 100 -7.68 13.01 -8.71
N ILE A 101 -7.64 11.74 -8.31
CA ILE A 101 -6.84 10.69 -8.98
C ILE A 101 -7.53 10.22 -10.26
N GLY A 102 -8.86 10.27 -10.33
CA GLY A 102 -9.65 9.82 -11.48
C GLY A 102 -9.92 8.31 -11.50
N GLU A 103 -9.66 7.59 -10.40
CA GLU A 103 -9.90 6.15 -10.26
C GLU A 103 -10.53 5.83 -8.90
N ASP A 104 -11.31 4.73 -8.83
CA ASP A 104 -11.75 4.18 -7.56
C ASP A 104 -10.55 3.67 -6.75
N LEU A 105 -10.59 3.88 -5.44
CA LEU A 105 -9.50 3.57 -4.52
C LEU A 105 -9.97 2.63 -3.41
N VAL A 106 -9.05 1.82 -2.91
CA VAL A 106 -9.24 1.00 -1.71
C VAL A 106 -8.10 1.27 -0.74
N VAL A 107 -8.41 1.48 0.54
CA VAL A 107 -7.39 1.62 1.58
C VAL A 107 -6.68 0.28 1.77
N ILE A 108 -5.35 0.34 1.85
CA ILE A 108 -4.51 -0.85 2.05
C ILE A 108 -3.63 -0.77 3.30
N GLY A 109 -3.56 0.39 3.98
CA GLY A 109 -2.66 0.55 5.13
C GLY A 109 -2.30 1.98 5.49
N THR A 110 -1.17 2.13 6.18
CA THR A 110 -0.57 3.39 6.58
C THR A 110 0.91 3.44 6.20
N ALA A 111 1.45 4.66 6.08
CA ALA A 111 2.88 4.91 5.87
C ALA A 111 3.35 6.11 6.71
N PHE A 112 4.67 6.20 6.84
CA PHE A 112 5.37 7.30 7.49
C PHE A 112 5.01 7.46 8.98
N ARG A 113 4.94 6.35 9.75
CA ARG A 113 4.49 6.34 11.16
C ARG A 113 3.08 6.86 11.31
N ASP A 114 2.16 6.24 10.56
CA ASP A 114 0.73 6.54 10.55
C ASP A 114 0.37 7.99 10.16
N ASN A 115 1.32 8.73 9.59
CA ASN A 115 1.09 10.10 9.11
C ASN A 115 0.50 10.15 7.70
N ALA A 116 0.37 9.02 7.01
CA ALA A 116 -0.33 8.94 5.74
C ALA A 116 -1.11 7.64 5.61
N VAL A 117 -2.29 7.71 4.97
CA VAL A 117 -3.10 6.53 4.63
C VAL A 117 -2.71 6.08 3.22
N LEU A 118 -2.44 4.77 3.07
CA LEU A 118 -2.13 4.15 1.80
C LEU A 118 -3.41 3.69 1.10
N TYR A 119 -3.50 4.02 -0.19
CA TYR A 119 -4.56 3.60 -1.08
C TYR A 119 -3.98 2.84 -2.27
N MET A 120 -4.75 1.92 -2.82
CA MET A 120 -4.45 1.27 -4.09
C MET A 120 -5.64 1.44 -5.03
N SER A 121 -5.37 1.87 -6.26
CA SER A 121 -6.43 2.03 -7.26
C SER A 121 -6.78 0.72 -7.94
N LYS A 122 -7.86 0.77 -8.72
CA LYS A 122 -8.28 -0.34 -9.59
C LYS A 122 -7.22 -0.75 -10.61
N ALA A 123 -6.43 0.19 -11.13
CA ALA A 123 -5.28 -0.12 -11.99
C ALA A 123 -4.09 -0.73 -11.23
N GLY A 124 -4.14 -0.72 -9.88
CA GLY A 124 -3.11 -1.24 -9.00
C GLY A 124 -2.01 -0.23 -8.64
N GLU A 125 -2.20 1.05 -8.98
CA GLU A 125 -1.29 2.11 -8.54
C GLU A 125 -1.47 2.38 -7.05
N VAL A 126 -0.38 2.71 -6.36
CA VAL A 126 -0.38 2.96 -4.91
C VAL A 126 -0.16 4.43 -4.64
N TYR A 127 -0.97 4.98 -3.75
CA TYR A 127 -0.95 6.37 -3.34
C TYR A 127 -0.85 6.47 -1.82
N ALA A 128 -0.26 7.55 -1.32
CA ALA A 128 -0.34 7.92 0.08
C ALA A 128 -1.03 9.27 0.20
N VAL A 129 -1.94 9.40 1.16
CA VAL A 129 -2.63 10.66 1.45
C VAL A 129 -2.33 11.10 2.88
N ARG A 130 -1.85 12.33 3.06
CA ARG A 130 -1.63 12.95 4.37
C ARG A 130 -2.43 14.23 4.49
N ASP A 131 -2.95 14.46 5.70
CA ASP A 131 -3.67 15.67 6.10
C ASP A 131 -4.69 16.10 5.05
N ASP A 132 -5.34 15.15 4.37
CA ASP A 132 -6.43 15.42 3.44
C ASP A 132 -6.11 16.23 2.15
N TYR A 133 -4.89 16.74 2.02
CA TYR A 133 -4.48 17.66 0.94
C TYR A 133 -3.20 17.24 0.22
N TYR A 134 -2.40 16.34 0.82
CA TYR A 134 -1.17 15.86 0.21
C TYR A 134 -1.36 14.47 -0.36
N ILE A 135 -1.29 14.34 -1.69
CA ILE A 135 -1.40 13.05 -2.38
C ILE A 135 -0.11 12.76 -3.12
N TRP A 136 0.56 11.67 -2.73
CA TRP A 136 1.73 11.14 -3.45
C TRP A 136 1.38 9.89 -4.21
N LYS A 137 1.92 9.75 -5.42
CA LYS A 137 2.05 8.45 -6.09
C LYS A 137 3.27 7.73 -5.53
N ILE A 138 3.04 6.60 -4.88
CA ILE A 138 4.08 5.78 -4.28
C ILE A 138 4.65 4.79 -5.29
N GLY A 139 3.83 4.25 -6.20
CA GLY A 139 4.31 3.38 -7.27
C GLY A 139 3.20 2.98 -8.23
N CYS A 140 3.56 2.40 -9.37
CA CYS A 140 2.61 1.89 -10.37
C CYS A 140 2.10 0.47 -10.02
N GLY A 141 2.43 -0.02 -8.83
CA GLY A 141 2.15 -1.37 -8.35
C GLY A 141 2.72 -1.56 -6.95
N ILE A 142 2.18 -2.52 -6.18
CA ILE A 142 2.60 -2.75 -4.80
C ILE A 142 4.11 -3.00 -4.66
N TYR A 143 4.72 -3.77 -5.56
CA TYR A 143 6.16 -4.06 -5.50
C TYR A 143 7.03 -2.82 -5.67
N GLU A 144 6.68 -1.93 -6.61
CA GLU A 144 7.39 -0.67 -6.82
C GLU A 144 7.17 0.26 -5.62
N ALA A 145 5.94 0.32 -5.11
CA ALA A 145 5.60 1.13 -3.95
C ALA A 145 6.42 0.74 -2.71
N LEU A 146 6.52 -0.56 -2.41
CA LEU A 146 7.33 -1.08 -1.32
C LEU A 146 8.82 -0.74 -1.48
N ASN A 147 9.35 -0.81 -2.70
CA ASN A 147 10.73 -0.35 -2.95
C ASN A 147 10.88 1.14 -2.66
N ASN A 148 9.97 1.96 -3.16
CA ASN A 148 10.06 3.41 -3.00
C ASN A 148 9.98 3.82 -1.53
N LEU A 149 9.11 3.17 -0.74
CA LEU A 149 9.02 3.35 0.72
C LEU A 149 10.32 2.92 1.42
N CYS A 150 10.77 1.68 1.23
CA CYS A 150 11.95 1.14 1.91
C CYS A 150 13.26 1.84 1.51
N GLU A 151 13.35 2.36 0.30
CA GLU A 151 14.55 3.05 -0.21
C GLU A 151 14.52 4.55 0.07
N GLY A 152 13.38 5.11 0.47
CA GLY A 152 13.23 6.54 0.69
C GLY A 152 13.39 7.35 -0.58
N ARG A 153 12.84 6.84 -1.69
CA ARG A 153 12.89 7.55 -2.98
C ARG A 153 12.01 8.79 -2.94
N GLU A 154 12.37 9.80 -3.72
CA GLU A 154 11.53 10.96 -3.93
C GLU A 154 10.21 10.53 -4.59
N LEU A 155 9.10 10.93 -3.98
CA LEU A 155 7.76 10.51 -4.37
C LEU A 155 7.12 11.60 -5.23
N LYS A 156 6.42 11.18 -6.28
CA LYS A 156 5.72 12.12 -7.15
C LYS A 156 4.50 12.69 -6.43
N VAL A 157 4.51 13.99 -6.15
CA VAL A 157 3.33 14.73 -5.69
C VAL A 157 2.34 14.82 -6.84
N ILE A 158 1.09 14.42 -6.60
CA ILE A 158 -0.02 14.54 -7.55
C ILE A 158 -0.88 15.75 -7.21
N HIS A 159 -1.03 16.02 -5.92
CA HIS A 159 -1.83 17.12 -5.44
C HIS A 159 -1.26 17.63 -4.11
N GLU A 160 -1.23 18.95 -3.99
CA GLU A 160 -0.92 19.70 -2.78
C GLU A 160 -1.82 20.94 -2.80
N GLU A 161 -2.66 21.09 -1.79
CA GLU A 161 -3.36 22.35 -1.52
C GLU A 161 -2.61 23.10 -0.42
N HIS A 162 -2.10 24.29 -0.75
CA HIS A 162 -1.58 25.21 0.25
C HIS A 162 -2.77 25.92 0.89
N LEU A 163 -2.98 25.71 2.19
CA LEU A 163 -3.83 26.60 2.98
C LEU A 163 -3.11 27.95 3.08
N GLU A 164 -3.47 28.90 2.22
CA GLU A 164 -3.12 30.30 2.43
C GLU A 164 -3.78 30.75 3.74
N ASN A 165 -2.95 31.09 4.74
CA ASN A 165 -3.39 31.75 5.97
C ASN A 165 -3.69 33.24 5.74
#